data_AF-A0A382BGT0-F1
#
_entry.id   AF-A0A382BGT0-F1
#
_cell.length_a   1.000
_cell.length_b   1.000
_cell.length_c   1.000
_cell.angle_alpha   90.00
_cell.angle_beta   90.00
_cell.angle_gamma   90.00
#
_symmetry.space_group_name_H-M   'P 1'
#
loop_
_entity.id
_entity.type
_entity.pdbx_description
1 polymer ?
#
loop_
_entity_poly.entity_id
_entity_poly.type
_entity_poly.pdbx_seq_one_letter_code
_entity_poly.pdbx_strand_id
1 'polypeptide(L)' 'MSKLHIRKIGVVGAGTMGHGIAQVFAQAGLEVFLQDVKTSALDEA' A
#
# COMPACT_ATOMS: atom_id res chain seq x y z
N MET A 1 13.44 -23.56 -4.55
CA MET A 1 13.26 -22.21 -3.99
C MET A 1 11.96 -22.19 -3.22
N SER A 2 12.00 -22.06 -1.89
CA SER A 2 10.80 -21.88 -1.07
C SER A 2 10.21 -20.50 -1.34
N LYS A 3 8.91 -20.45 -1.64
CA LYS A 3 8.19 -19.21 -1.93
C LYS A 3 8.00 -18.42 -0.62
N LEU A 4 8.35 -17.14 -0.59
CA LEU A 4 7.97 -16.27 0.53
C LEU A 4 6.44 -16.07 0.49
N HIS A 5 5.77 -16.39 1.59
CA HIS A 5 4.36 -16.05 1.79
C HIS A 5 4.26 -14.64 2.37
N ILE A 6 4.16 -13.64 1.49
CA ILE A 6 3.92 -12.27 1.91
C ILE A 6 2.44 -12.11 2.26
N ARG A 7 2.18 -11.65 3.49
CA ARG A 7 0.83 -11.47 4.03
C ARG A 7 0.43 -10.00 4.20
N LYS A 8 1.41 -9.11 4.42
CA LYS A 8 1.21 -7.69 4.68
C LYS A 8 2.13 -6.87 3.79
N ILE A 9 1.60 -5.81 3.22
CA ILE A 9 2.33 -4.86 2.37
C ILE A 9 2.30 -3.50 3.04
N GLY A 10 3.45 -2.85 3.16
CA GLY A 10 3.56 -1.45 3.57
C GLY A 10 3.94 -0.60 2.36
N VAL A 11 3.15 0.43 2.08
CA VAL A 11 3.43 1.45 1.05
C VAL A 11 3.74 2.76 1.75
N VAL A 12 4.92 3.31 1.49
CA VAL A 12 5.38 4.57 2.07
C VAL A 12 5.26 5.68 1.02
N GLY A 13 4.45 6.69 1.35
CA GLY A 13 4.04 7.78 0.47
C GLY A 13 2.64 7.54 -0.08
N ALA A 14 1.73 8.48 0.18
CA ALA A 14 0.35 8.50 -0.32
C ALA A 14 0.20 9.50 -1.48
N GLY A 15 1.19 9.59 -2.36
CA GLY A 15 1.04 10.31 -3.63
C GLY A 15 0.31 9.46 -4.66
N THR A 16 0.15 9.98 -5.89
CA THR A 16 -0.54 9.27 -6.99
C THR A 16 -0.04 7.84 -7.21
N MET A 17 1.28 7.62 -7.20
CA MET A 17 1.86 6.28 -7.34
C MET A 17 1.61 5.39 -6.12
N GLY A 18 1.66 5.97 -4.91
CA GLY A 18 1.42 5.24 -3.66
C GLY A 18 0.03 4.64 -3.60
N HIS A 19 -0.98 5.43 -3.98
CA HIS A 19 -2.36 4.98 -4.14
C HIS A 19 -2.48 3.84 -5.15
N GLY A 20 -1.89 3.99 -6.35
CA GLY A 20 -1.92 2.96 -7.38
C GLY A 20 -1.27 1.64 -6.93
N ILE A 21 -0.11 1.72 -6.27
CA ILE A 21 0.59 0.55 -5.74
C ILE A 21 -0.25 -0.13 -4.65
N ALA A 22 -0.79 0.64 -3.71
CA ALA A 22 -1.61 0.12 -2.63
C ALA A 22 -2.89 -0.55 -3.19
N GLN A 23 -3.53 0.08 -4.17
CA GLN A 23 -4.72 -0.44 -4.83
C GLN A 23 -4.44 -1.78 -5.53
N VAL A 24 -3.35 -1.89 -6.29
CA VAL A 24 -3.01 -3.15 -6.98
C VAL A 24 -2.84 -4.30 -5.99
N PHE A 25 -2.15 -4.08 -4.87
CA PHE A 25 -1.98 -5.11 -3.86
C PHE A 25 -3.26 -5.42 -3.08
N ALA A 26 -4.08 -4.41 -2.78
CA ALA A 26 -5.38 -4.60 -2.14
C ALA A 26 -6.34 -5.40 -3.04
N GLN A 27 -6.36 -5.10 -4.35
CA GLN A 27 -7.13 -5.85 -5.35
C GLN A 27 -6.63 -7.30 -5.51
N ALA A 28 -5.35 -7.55 -5.27
CA ALA A 28 -4.79 -8.90 -5.20
C ALA A 28 -5.15 -9.66 -3.90
N GLY A 29 -5.91 -9.04 -2.99
CA GLY A 29 -6.38 -9.65 -1.75
C GLY A 29 -5.35 -9.64 -0.61
N LEU A 30 -4.32 -8.79 -0.70
CA LEU A 30 -3.31 -8.63 0.35
C LEU A 30 -3.73 -7.55 1.35
N GLU A 31 -3.32 -7.71 2.61
CA GLU A 31 -3.46 -6.65 3.61
C GLU A 31 -2.44 -5.55 3.33
N VAL A 32 -2.91 -4.32 3.08
CA VAL A 32 -2.06 -3.19 2.70
C VAL A 32 -2.18 -2.07 3.73
N PHE A 33 -1.03 -1.52 4.13
CA PHE A 33 -0.91 -0.34 4.96
C PHE A 33 -0.31 0.79 4.11
N LEU A 34 -0.99 1.92 4.04
CA LEU A 34 -0.49 3.14 3.40
C LEU A 34 -0.08 4.14 4.48
N GLN A 35 1.16 4.62 4.41
CA GLN A 35 1.71 5.56 5.39
C GLN A 35 2.24 6.80 4.67
N ASP A 36 1.84 7.97 5.13
CA ASP A 36 2.46 9.24 4.75
C ASP A 36 2.82 10.04 6.01
N VAL A 37 3.70 11.03 5.86
CA VAL A 37 4.04 11.98 6.94
C VAL A 37 2.98 13.07 7.07
N LYS A 38 2.23 13.37 6.00
CA LYS A 38 1.13 14.33 6.01
C LYS A 38 -0.20 13.58 6.01
N THR A 39 -1.03 13.82 7.03
CA THR A 39 -2.39 13.25 7.09
C THR A 39 -3.23 13.63 5.87
N SER A 40 -3.08 14.84 5.34
CA SER A 40 -3.81 15.28 4.15
C SER A 40 -3.56 14.41 2.92
N ALA A 41 -2.38 13.79 2.79
CA ALA A 41 -2.09 12.89 1.68
C ALA A 41 -2.83 11.54 1.81
N LEU A 42 -3.23 11.17 3.03
CA LEU A 42 -4.06 9.99 3.29
C LEU A 42 -5.56 10.30 3.17
N ASP A 43 -5.97 11.54 3.43
CA ASP A 43 -7.38 11.95 3.32
C ASP A 43 -7.87 11.99 1.86
N GLU A 44 -6.94 12.11 0.90
CA GLU A 44 -7.20 12.08 -0.54
C GLU A 44 -7.23 10.66 -1.12
N ALA A 45 -7.04 9.62 -0.28
CA ALA A 45 -6.90 8.20 -0.64
C ALA A 45 -8.21 7.45 -0.88
#